data_AF-A0A2W6C0F5-F1
#
_entry.id   AF-A0A2W6C0F5-F1
#
_cell.length_a   1.000
_cell.length_b   1.000
_cell.length_c   1.000
_cell.angle_alpha   90.00
_cell.angle_beta   90.00
_cell.angle_gamma   90.00
#
_symmetry.space_group_name_H-M   'P 1'
#
loop_
_entity.id
_entity.type
_entity.pdbx_description
1 polymer ?
#
loop_
_entity_poly.entity_id
_entity_poly.type
_entity_poly.pdbx_seq_one_letter_code
_entity_poly.pdbx_strand_id
1 'polypeptide(L)'
;KLGALTIGVVTRPFTFEGKRRGGQAEDGIAELRTECDTLIVIPNDRLLQLGDVNVSLMDAFRSADEVLLSGVQGITDLITTPGLINLDFADVKSVMSGAGSALMGIGSARGEGRSVQAAAKAINSPLLEASMEGAHGVLLSIAGGSDLGLFEINEAASLVQESAHPEANIIFGTVIDDSLGDEVRVTVIAAGFDSGVPSHKRLDPTPVAARTVAKAQAGQVGQAAGSTATGSPATRSYPGSPPARQTPPNPATWQHATGARKPSRAVPVTDDFDDDDEVDVPPFMRR
;
A
#
# COMPACT_ATOMS: atom_id res chain seq x y z
N LYS A 1 22.02 -18.18 18.99
CA LYS A 1 21.43 -16.82 19.01
C LYS A 1 21.83 -16.12 20.30
N LEU A 2 22.19 -14.82 20.25
CA LEU A 2 22.60 -14.01 21.42
C LEU A 2 21.43 -13.57 22.33
N GLY A 3 20.24 -14.19 22.19
CA GLY A 3 19.03 -13.81 22.92
C GLY A 3 18.31 -12.56 22.41
N ALA A 4 18.80 -11.94 21.33
CA ALA A 4 18.14 -10.83 20.65
C ALA A 4 16.92 -11.30 19.84
N LEU A 5 15.85 -10.50 19.85
CA LEU A 5 14.72 -10.67 18.93
C LEU A 5 15.20 -10.35 17.52
N THR A 6 15.17 -11.34 16.62
CA THR A 6 15.72 -11.23 15.27
C THR A 6 14.60 -11.16 14.25
N ILE A 7 14.38 -9.97 13.68
CA ILE A 7 13.36 -9.74 12.66
C ILE A 7 14.06 -9.50 11.32
N GLY A 8 13.78 -10.33 10.33
CA GLY A 8 14.25 -10.13 8.96
C GLY A 8 13.19 -9.40 8.15
N VAL A 9 13.57 -8.36 7.42
CA VAL A 9 12.71 -7.69 6.43
C VAL A 9 13.42 -7.79 5.08
N VAL A 10 12.81 -8.52 4.14
CA VAL A 10 13.44 -8.85 2.85
C VAL A 10 12.45 -8.70 1.71
N THR A 11 12.97 -8.49 0.50
CA THR A 11 12.16 -8.41 -0.71
C THR A 11 12.34 -9.64 -1.60
N ARG A 12 11.25 -10.07 -2.24
CA ARG A 12 11.32 -10.94 -3.42
C ARG A 12 11.56 -10.07 -4.66
N PRO A 13 12.45 -10.49 -5.57
CA PRO A 13 12.76 -9.72 -6.77
C PRO A 13 11.54 -9.58 -7.67
N PHE A 14 11.55 -8.58 -8.55
CA PHE A 14 10.51 -8.45 -9.56
C PHE A 14 10.55 -9.63 -10.54
N THR A 15 9.39 -10.03 -11.07
CA THR A 15 9.31 -11.10 -12.07
C THR A 15 10.17 -10.80 -13.32
N PHE A 16 10.34 -9.53 -13.69
CA PHE A 16 11.17 -9.12 -14.82
C PHE A 16 12.68 -9.30 -14.60
N GLU A 17 13.17 -9.43 -13.35
CA GLU A 17 14.59 -9.70 -13.05
C GLU A 17 15.00 -11.13 -13.44
N GLY A 18 14.02 -11.99 -13.72
CA GLY A 18 14.22 -13.31 -14.30
C GLY A 18 14.19 -14.46 -13.28
N LYS A 19 13.83 -15.65 -13.78
CA LYS A 19 13.58 -16.85 -12.96
C LYS A 19 14.75 -17.29 -12.09
N ARG A 20 15.99 -17.06 -12.56
CA ARG A 20 17.20 -17.39 -11.79
C ARG A 20 17.27 -16.58 -10.49
N ARG A 21 16.96 -15.27 -10.56
CA ARG A 21 16.96 -14.37 -9.39
C ARG A 21 15.86 -14.77 -8.41
N GLY A 22 14.66 -15.09 -8.93
CA GLY A 22 13.55 -15.59 -8.12
C GLY A 22 13.89 -16.89 -7.39
N GLY A 23 14.48 -17.87 -8.06
CA GLY A 23 14.91 -19.12 -7.41
C GLY A 23 15.93 -18.89 -6.29
N GLN A 24 16.94 -18.06 -6.54
CA GLN A 24 17.94 -17.68 -5.52
C GLN A 24 17.30 -16.97 -4.31
N ALA A 25 16.29 -16.14 -4.54
CA ALA A 25 15.58 -15.45 -3.47
C ALA A 25 14.76 -16.41 -2.61
N GLU A 26 14.05 -17.37 -3.21
CA GLU A 26 13.30 -18.37 -2.43
C GLU A 26 14.22 -19.26 -1.58
N ASP A 27 15.36 -19.68 -2.13
CA ASP A 27 16.36 -20.45 -1.39
C ASP A 27 16.90 -19.64 -0.19
N GLY A 28 17.23 -18.36 -0.40
CA GLY A 28 17.71 -17.46 0.66
C GLY A 28 16.65 -17.13 1.71
N ILE A 29 15.38 -16.96 1.31
CA ILE A 29 14.24 -16.74 2.22
C ILE A 29 14.03 -17.98 3.12
N ALA A 30 14.16 -19.18 2.55
CA ALA A 30 14.04 -20.42 3.32
C ALA A 30 15.13 -20.56 4.37
N GLU A 31 16.38 -20.21 4.04
CA GLU A 31 17.51 -20.21 4.98
C GLU A 31 17.37 -19.12 6.05
N LEU A 32 16.98 -17.89 5.67
CA LEU A 32 16.76 -16.81 6.65
C LEU A 32 15.64 -17.14 7.63
N ARG A 33 14.61 -17.86 7.20
CA ARG A 33 13.49 -18.25 8.07
C ARG A 33 13.94 -19.14 9.24
N THR A 34 15.00 -19.93 9.08
CA THR A 34 15.50 -20.78 10.19
C THR A 34 16.30 -19.97 11.21
N GLU A 35 16.87 -18.84 10.81
CA GLU A 35 17.71 -17.98 11.66
C GLU A 35 16.94 -16.83 12.32
N CYS A 36 15.90 -16.30 11.66
CA CYS A 36 15.05 -15.23 12.20
C CYS A 36 13.95 -15.77 13.13
N ASP A 37 13.48 -14.94 14.05
CA ASP A 37 12.28 -15.25 14.87
C ASP A 37 11.00 -14.89 14.09
N THR A 38 11.06 -13.79 13.32
CA THR A 38 10.04 -13.41 12.32
C THR A 38 10.72 -12.95 11.04
N LEU A 39 10.20 -13.35 9.89
CA LEU A 39 10.63 -12.92 8.56
C LEU A 39 9.46 -12.28 7.81
N ILE A 40 9.57 -10.98 7.55
CA ILE A 40 8.64 -10.21 6.72
C ILE A 40 9.15 -10.27 5.28
N VAL A 41 8.34 -10.85 4.39
CA VAL A 41 8.68 -10.99 2.98
C VAL A 41 7.82 -10.03 2.17
N ILE A 42 8.46 -9.09 1.47
CA ILE A 42 7.81 -8.08 0.64
C ILE A 42 7.91 -8.51 -0.83
N PRO A 43 6.80 -8.81 -1.51
CA PRO A 43 6.81 -9.12 -2.94
C PRO A 43 6.94 -7.85 -3.80
N ASN A 44 8.08 -7.63 -4.45
CA ASN A 44 8.26 -6.42 -5.27
C ASN A 44 7.22 -6.27 -6.39
N ASP A 45 6.71 -7.37 -6.94
CA ASP A 45 5.65 -7.34 -7.96
C ASP A 45 4.35 -6.67 -7.48
N ARG A 46 4.11 -6.60 -6.16
CA ARG A 46 2.95 -5.90 -5.58
C ARG A 46 3.11 -4.39 -5.53
N LEU A 47 4.36 -3.91 -5.51
CA LEU A 47 4.66 -2.49 -5.58
C LEU A 47 4.21 -1.90 -6.93
N LEU A 48 4.26 -2.70 -7.99
CA LEU A 48 3.74 -2.32 -9.31
C LEU A 48 2.22 -2.13 -9.33
N GLN A 49 1.49 -2.71 -8.37
CA GLN A 49 0.03 -2.56 -8.24
C GLN A 49 -0.35 -1.33 -7.41
N LEU A 50 0.56 -0.87 -6.55
CA LEU A 50 0.43 0.36 -5.76
C LEU A 50 0.82 1.60 -6.57
N GLY A 51 1.71 1.43 -7.56
CA GLY A 51 2.18 2.49 -8.44
C GLY A 51 1.29 2.75 -9.67
N ASP A 52 1.52 3.89 -10.32
CA ASP A 52 0.84 4.27 -11.56
C ASP A 52 1.42 3.52 -12.78
N VAL A 53 0.68 3.44 -13.89
CA VAL A 53 1.07 2.66 -15.10
C VAL A 53 2.38 3.18 -15.74
N ASN A 54 2.79 4.40 -15.39
CA ASN A 54 3.99 5.07 -15.91
C ASN A 54 5.20 5.01 -14.96
N VAL A 55 5.16 4.18 -13.90
CA VAL A 55 6.28 4.08 -12.95
C VAL A 55 7.55 3.61 -13.65
N SER A 56 8.62 4.38 -13.49
CA SER A 56 9.94 4.02 -14.01
C SER A 56 10.56 2.88 -13.20
N LEU A 57 11.54 2.19 -13.77
CA LEU A 57 12.28 1.14 -13.04
C LEU A 57 12.92 1.68 -11.75
N MET A 58 13.46 2.90 -11.79
CA MET A 58 14.07 3.53 -10.61
C MET A 58 13.03 3.86 -9.54
N ASP A 59 11.84 4.30 -9.95
CA ASP A 59 10.76 4.61 -9.03
C ASP A 59 10.20 3.33 -8.39
N ALA A 60 10.13 2.21 -9.14
CA ALA A 60 9.73 0.91 -8.58
C ALA A 60 10.70 0.42 -7.49
N PHE A 61 12.01 0.59 -7.67
CA PHE A 61 12.99 0.26 -6.61
C PHE A 61 12.89 1.20 -5.42
N ARG A 62 12.69 2.50 -5.63
CA ARG A 62 12.43 3.45 -4.53
C ARG A 62 11.19 3.09 -3.73
N SER A 63 10.13 2.63 -4.39
CA SER A 63 8.94 2.14 -3.68
C SER A 63 9.24 0.90 -2.85
N ALA A 64 10.14 0.02 -3.30
CA ALA A 64 10.58 -1.13 -2.51
C ALA A 64 11.35 -0.67 -1.25
N ASP A 65 12.24 0.31 -1.41
CA ASP A 65 12.99 0.90 -0.30
C ASP A 65 12.05 1.59 0.71
N GLU A 66 11.02 2.29 0.23
CA GLU A 66 10.03 2.95 1.08
C GLU A 66 9.19 1.94 1.89
N VAL A 67 8.81 0.80 1.30
CA VAL A 67 8.11 -0.26 2.03
C VAL A 67 9.04 -0.95 3.03
N LEU A 68 10.30 -1.19 2.67
CA LEU A 68 11.31 -1.72 3.61
C LEU A 68 11.50 -0.79 4.81
N LEU A 69 11.64 0.52 4.55
CA LEU A 69 11.76 1.54 5.58
C LEU A 69 10.51 1.56 6.47
N SER A 70 9.32 1.63 5.87
CA SER A 70 8.05 1.63 6.59
C SER A 70 7.89 0.38 7.45
N GLY A 71 8.41 -0.76 6.98
CA GLY A 71 8.32 -2.01 7.71
C GLY A 71 9.21 -2.08 8.94
N VAL A 72 10.40 -1.48 8.88
CA VAL A 72 11.27 -1.34 10.05
C VAL A 72 10.73 -0.26 10.99
N GLN A 73 10.39 0.93 10.46
CA GLN A 73 9.84 2.06 11.22
C GLN A 73 8.57 1.68 11.97
N GLY A 74 7.65 0.97 11.32
CA GLY A 74 6.40 0.55 11.93
C GLY A 74 6.59 -0.31 13.21
N ILE A 75 7.71 -1.00 13.34
CA ILE A 75 8.06 -1.79 14.54
C ILE A 75 8.88 -0.95 15.51
N THR A 76 9.91 -0.25 15.02
CA THR A 76 10.83 0.51 15.88
C THR A 76 10.12 1.66 16.56
N ASP A 77 9.28 2.40 15.83
CA ASP A 77 8.66 3.62 16.33
C ASP A 77 7.66 3.33 17.44
N LEU A 78 7.04 2.15 17.44
CA LEU A 78 6.16 1.71 18.53
C LEU A 78 6.89 1.48 19.86
N ILE A 79 8.20 1.22 19.80
CA ILE A 79 9.03 0.94 20.97
C ILE A 79 9.77 2.21 21.40
N THR A 80 10.30 2.96 20.44
CA THR A 80 11.22 4.07 20.72
C THR A 80 10.55 5.43 20.77
N THR A 81 9.42 5.60 20.09
CA THR A 81 8.77 6.90 19.96
C THR A 81 7.60 7.01 20.94
N PRO A 82 7.59 8.04 21.81
CA PRO A 82 6.45 8.27 22.70
C PRO A 82 5.18 8.60 21.89
N GLY A 83 4.19 7.74 22.02
CA GLY A 83 2.80 7.95 21.62
C GLY A 83 1.87 8.15 22.82
N LEU A 84 0.60 8.35 22.50
CA LEU A 84 -0.48 8.36 23.50
C LEU A 84 -0.69 6.97 24.12
N ILE A 85 -0.46 5.93 23.32
CA ILE A 85 -0.55 4.53 23.71
C ILE A 85 0.78 3.89 23.32
N ASN A 86 1.68 3.82 24.30
CA ASN A 86 2.97 3.18 24.13
C ASN A 86 2.83 1.67 24.30
N LEU A 87 3.55 0.94 23.45
CA LEU A 87 3.77 -0.47 23.60
C LEU A 87 5.12 -0.70 24.26
N ASP A 88 5.23 -1.77 25.04
CA ASP A 88 6.54 -2.18 25.57
C ASP A 88 7.20 -3.23 24.67
N PHE A 89 8.49 -3.47 24.91
CA PHE A 89 9.24 -4.46 24.13
C PHE A 89 8.77 -5.90 24.40
N ALA A 90 8.19 -6.18 25.58
CA ALA A 90 7.71 -7.52 25.92
C ALA A 90 6.48 -7.88 25.10
N ASP A 91 5.59 -6.92 24.87
CA ASP A 91 4.41 -7.01 24.01
C ASP A 91 4.83 -7.35 22.57
N VAL A 92 5.75 -6.56 21.97
CA VAL A 92 6.27 -6.84 20.62
C VAL A 92 6.95 -8.20 20.55
N LYS A 93 7.75 -8.55 21.57
CA LYS A 93 8.42 -9.85 21.65
C LYS A 93 7.42 -11.00 21.76
N SER A 94 6.28 -10.83 22.44
CA SER A 94 5.27 -11.88 22.59
C SER A 94 4.62 -12.27 21.26
N VAL A 95 4.46 -11.31 20.34
CA VAL A 95 3.85 -11.53 19.03
C VAL A 95 4.88 -11.97 17.98
N MET A 96 6.10 -11.43 18.01
CA MET A 96 7.10 -11.65 16.96
C MET A 96 8.13 -12.75 17.29
N SER A 97 8.16 -13.27 18.52
CA SER A 97 9.08 -14.35 18.88
C SER A 97 8.60 -15.70 18.32
N GLY A 98 9.31 -16.23 17.32
CA GLY A 98 9.01 -17.54 16.74
C GLY A 98 7.75 -17.56 15.86
N ALA A 99 7.29 -16.40 15.40
CA ALA A 99 6.10 -16.29 14.55
C ALA A 99 6.34 -16.78 13.12
N GLY A 100 7.60 -16.98 12.73
CA GLY A 100 7.96 -17.52 11.42
C GLY A 100 7.76 -16.48 10.33
N SER A 101 6.79 -16.67 9.44
CA SER A 101 6.53 -15.73 8.35
C SER A 101 5.52 -14.66 8.77
N ALA A 102 5.79 -13.42 8.37
CA ALA A 102 4.88 -12.30 8.56
C ALA A 102 4.59 -11.57 7.24
N LEU A 103 3.47 -10.88 7.21
CA LEU A 103 3.00 -10.05 6.11
C LEU A 103 2.77 -8.62 6.59
N MET A 104 2.85 -7.68 5.66
CA MET A 104 2.73 -6.26 5.95
C MET A 104 1.65 -5.61 5.09
N GLY A 105 0.84 -4.75 5.69
CA GLY A 105 -0.10 -3.88 5.00
C GLY A 105 0.14 -2.44 5.41
N ILE A 106 0.13 -1.52 4.44
CA ILE A 106 0.34 -0.10 4.67
C ILE A 106 -0.84 0.66 4.05
N GLY A 107 -1.36 1.65 4.78
CA GLY A 107 -2.41 2.53 4.30
C GLY A 107 -2.24 3.93 4.85
N SER A 108 -2.55 4.94 4.04
CA SER A 108 -2.57 6.34 4.48
C SER A 108 -3.84 7.05 4.00
N ALA A 109 -4.33 7.97 4.80
CA ALA A 109 -5.47 8.82 4.44
C ALA A 109 -5.40 10.17 5.15
N ARG A 110 -6.15 11.13 4.62
CA ARG A 110 -6.25 12.52 5.12
C ARG A 110 -7.72 12.94 5.18
N GLY A 111 -8.03 13.92 6.02
CA GLY A 111 -9.38 14.47 6.17
C GLY A 111 -10.29 13.68 7.13
N GLU A 112 -11.60 13.79 6.92
CA GLU A 112 -12.62 13.18 7.80
C GLU A 112 -12.64 11.65 7.67
N GLY A 113 -12.64 10.95 8.81
CA GLY A 113 -12.58 9.49 8.83
C GLY A 113 -11.27 8.90 8.31
N ARG A 114 -10.18 9.68 8.34
CA ARG A 114 -8.84 9.27 7.88
C ARG A 114 -8.33 8.00 8.55
N SER A 115 -8.58 7.78 9.85
CA SER A 115 -8.09 6.58 10.55
C SER A 115 -8.71 5.30 10.01
N VAL A 116 -10.04 5.28 9.85
CA VAL A 116 -10.78 4.13 9.29
C VAL A 116 -10.41 3.89 7.84
N GLN A 117 -10.28 4.94 7.04
CA GLN A 117 -9.86 4.82 5.64
C GLN A 117 -8.42 4.30 5.52
N ALA A 118 -7.50 4.78 6.36
CA ALA A 118 -6.13 4.31 6.37
C ALA A 118 -6.04 2.84 6.81
N ALA A 119 -6.78 2.45 7.86
CA ALA A 119 -6.87 1.06 8.30
C ALA A 119 -7.47 0.14 7.22
N ALA A 120 -8.54 0.58 6.55
CA ALA A 120 -9.15 -0.16 5.44
C ALA A 120 -8.17 -0.36 4.28
N LYS A 121 -7.38 0.67 3.94
CA LYS A 121 -6.31 0.55 2.92
C LYS A 121 -5.20 -0.40 3.35
N ALA A 122 -4.83 -0.39 4.64
CA ALA A 122 -3.80 -1.28 5.16
C ALA A 122 -4.22 -2.76 5.11
N ILE A 123 -5.45 -3.07 5.53
CA ILE A 123 -6.01 -4.44 5.50
C ILE A 123 -6.22 -4.95 4.07
N ASN A 124 -6.57 -4.06 3.13
CA ASN A 124 -6.73 -4.39 1.71
C ASN A 124 -5.46 -4.15 0.90
N SER A 125 -4.31 -3.98 1.55
CA SER A 125 -3.05 -3.67 0.87
C SER A 125 -2.60 -4.86 0.01
N PRO A 126 -2.15 -4.64 -1.24
CA PRO A 126 -1.59 -5.70 -2.10
C PRO A 126 -0.39 -6.44 -1.49
N LEU A 127 0.25 -5.85 -0.47
CA LEU A 127 1.39 -6.41 0.25
C LEU A 127 0.98 -7.54 1.22
N LEU A 128 -0.30 -7.61 1.61
CA LEU A 128 -0.87 -8.73 2.34
C LEU A 128 -1.20 -9.85 1.33
N GLU A 129 -0.19 -10.64 0.96
CA GLU A 129 -0.34 -11.72 -0.06
C GLU A 129 -1.33 -12.83 0.34
N ALA A 130 -1.66 -12.93 1.62
CA ALA A 130 -2.65 -13.83 2.17
C ALA A 130 -3.64 -13.05 3.05
N SER A 131 -4.83 -13.63 3.21
CA SER A 131 -5.85 -13.09 4.11
C SER A 131 -5.31 -12.95 5.53
N MET A 132 -5.62 -11.83 6.18
CA MET A 132 -5.27 -11.53 7.56
C MET A 132 -5.96 -12.48 8.57
N GLU A 133 -7.02 -13.18 8.14
CA GLU A 133 -7.82 -14.12 8.94
C GLU A 133 -7.00 -15.25 9.57
N GLY A 134 -5.85 -15.62 8.99
CA GLY A 134 -5.02 -16.73 9.47
C GLY A 134 -3.91 -16.33 10.44
N ALA A 135 -3.78 -15.05 10.82
CA ALA A 135 -2.71 -14.56 11.67
C ALA A 135 -3.11 -14.61 13.15
N HIS A 136 -2.31 -15.28 13.98
CA HIS A 136 -2.50 -15.35 15.43
C HIS A 136 -1.86 -14.16 16.18
N GLY A 137 -1.00 -13.39 15.52
CA GLY A 137 -0.38 -12.21 16.08
C GLY A 137 -0.49 -11.03 15.11
N VAL A 138 -0.96 -9.89 15.60
CA VAL A 138 -1.09 -8.67 14.78
C VAL A 138 -0.47 -7.51 15.54
N LEU A 139 0.42 -6.79 14.87
CA LEU A 139 0.96 -5.52 15.33
C LEU A 139 0.39 -4.41 14.46
N LEU A 140 -0.25 -3.44 15.10
CA LEU A 140 -0.90 -2.30 14.48
C LEU A 140 -0.20 -1.00 14.93
N SER A 141 0.42 -0.31 13.97
CA SER A 141 1.00 1.01 14.20
C SER A 141 0.14 2.08 13.56
N ILE A 142 -0.26 3.08 14.34
CA ILE A 142 -1.02 4.23 13.86
C ILE A 142 -0.17 5.48 14.09
N ALA A 143 0.34 6.05 13.00
CA ALA A 143 1.06 7.31 13.01
C ALA A 143 0.14 8.45 12.56
N GLY A 144 0.16 9.56 13.29
CA GLY A 144 -0.60 10.76 12.95
C GLY A 144 -0.09 11.99 13.68
N GLY A 145 -0.62 13.17 13.36
CA GLY A 145 -0.29 14.40 14.06
C GLY A 145 -0.77 14.42 15.51
N SER A 146 -0.38 15.46 16.26
CA SER A 146 -0.87 15.69 17.64
C SER A 146 -2.39 15.85 17.77
N ASP A 147 -3.12 15.94 16.65
CA ASP A 147 -4.58 16.02 16.60
C ASP A 147 -5.26 14.63 16.57
N LEU A 148 -4.49 13.53 16.55
CA LEU A 148 -5.02 12.17 16.52
C LEU A 148 -5.81 11.84 17.79
N GLY A 149 -7.12 11.61 17.63
CA GLY A 149 -8.02 11.33 18.75
C GLY A 149 -8.09 9.85 19.15
N LEU A 150 -8.40 9.57 20.42
CA LEU A 150 -8.62 8.21 20.93
C LEU A 150 -9.75 7.47 20.18
N PHE A 151 -10.80 8.20 19.77
CA PHE A 151 -11.92 7.64 19.01
C PHE A 151 -11.46 7.15 17.63
N GLU A 152 -10.69 7.95 16.91
CA GLU A 152 -10.12 7.57 15.60
C GLU A 152 -9.26 6.30 15.69
N ILE A 153 -8.45 6.19 16.75
CA ILE A 153 -7.61 5.02 17.04
C ILE A 153 -8.47 3.79 17.29
N ASN A 154 -9.52 3.92 18.12
CA ASN A 154 -10.40 2.80 18.47
C ASN A 154 -11.18 2.27 17.25
N GLU A 155 -11.65 3.16 16.37
CA GLU A 155 -12.32 2.73 15.14
C GLU A 155 -11.37 1.99 14.18
N ALA A 156 -10.15 2.49 14.01
CA ALA A 156 -9.13 1.82 13.19
C ALA A 156 -8.76 0.44 13.77
N ALA A 157 -8.56 0.34 15.08
CA ALA A 157 -8.25 -0.92 15.76
C ALA A 157 -9.39 -1.94 15.64
N SER A 158 -10.64 -1.49 15.80
CA SER A 158 -11.83 -2.36 15.67
C SER A 158 -11.93 -2.97 14.28
N LEU A 159 -11.69 -2.17 13.23
CA LEU A 159 -11.71 -2.66 11.84
C LEU A 159 -10.64 -3.73 11.58
N VAL A 160 -9.44 -3.54 12.13
CA VAL A 160 -8.35 -4.52 12.02
C VAL A 160 -8.69 -5.80 12.77
N GLN A 161 -9.30 -5.68 13.95
CA GLN A 161 -9.74 -6.82 14.76
C GLN A 161 -10.82 -7.66 14.06
N GLU A 162 -11.77 -7.03 13.37
CA GLU A 162 -12.79 -7.72 12.58
C GLU A 162 -12.21 -8.52 11.40
N SER A 163 -11.02 -8.14 10.92
CA SER A 163 -10.35 -8.77 9.79
C SER A 163 -9.30 -9.81 10.19
N ALA A 164 -8.97 -9.90 11.48
CA ALA A 164 -8.00 -10.84 12.04
C ALA A 164 -8.69 -12.11 12.58
N HIS A 165 -7.89 -13.10 12.99
CA HIS A 165 -8.42 -14.29 13.66
C HIS A 165 -9.10 -13.89 15.00
N PRO A 166 -10.25 -14.50 15.40
CA PRO A 166 -10.92 -14.15 16.66
C PRO A 166 -10.07 -14.32 17.92
N GLU A 167 -9.13 -15.27 17.87
CA GLU A 167 -8.17 -15.55 18.95
C GLU A 167 -6.80 -14.87 18.69
N ALA A 168 -6.70 -13.96 17.72
CA ALA A 168 -5.45 -13.25 17.45
C ALA A 168 -5.08 -12.33 18.61
N ASN A 169 -3.81 -12.36 19.01
CA ASN A 169 -3.25 -11.35 19.90
C ASN A 169 -2.95 -10.09 19.10
N ILE A 170 -3.77 -9.05 19.28
CA ILE A 170 -3.64 -7.78 18.57
C ILE A 170 -3.04 -6.75 19.52
N ILE A 171 -1.89 -6.23 19.11
CA ILE A 171 -1.14 -5.21 19.84
C ILE A 171 -1.15 -3.97 18.97
N PHE A 172 -1.64 -2.85 19.51
CA PHE A 172 -1.67 -1.59 18.78
C PHE A 172 -0.96 -0.50 19.56
N GLY A 173 -0.22 0.35 18.86
CA GLY A 173 0.40 1.52 19.44
C GLY A 173 0.29 2.72 18.52
N THR A 174 0.52 3.88 19.10
CA THR A 174 0.39 5.15 18.38
C THR A 174 1.72 5.86 18.30
N VAL A 175 1.95 6.55 17.20
CA VAL A 175 3.13 7.37 16.97
C VAL A 175 2.65 8.78 16.65
N ILE A 176 3.11 9.75 17.43
CA ILE A 176 2.80 11.15 17.18
C ILE A 176 3.91 11.75 16.31
N ASP A 177 3.55 12.15 15.10
CA ASP A 177 4.45 12.80 14.14
C ASP A 177 3.77 14.05 13.58
N ASP A 178 4.17 15.21 14.10
CA ASP A 178 3.64 16.52 13.69
C ASP A 178 3.99 16.87 12.23
N SER A 179 4.95 16.19 11.61
CA SER A 179 5.28 16.40 10.19
C SER A 179 4.20 15.85 9.24
N LEU A 180 3.35 14.92 9.73
CA LEU A 180 2.25 14.35 8.96
C LEU A 180 1.07 15.31 8.78
N GLY A 181 0.95 16.34 9.63
CA GLY A 181 -0.16 17.29 9.58
C GLY A 181 -1.51 16.59 9.74
N ASP A 182 -2.33 16.62 8.69
CA ASP A 182 -3.66 16.01 8.69
C ASP A 182 -3.67 14.53 8.23
N GLU A 183 -2.52 13.94 7.96
CA GLU A 183 -2.38 12.55 7.51
C GLU A 183 -2.31 11.57 8.67
N VAL A 184 -3.02 10.44 8.51
CA VAL A 184 -2.85 9.25 9.34
C VAL A 184 -2.31 8.13 8.48
N ARG A 185 -1.25 7.49 8.97
CA ARG A 185 -0.64 6.29 8.39
C ARG A 185 -0.88 5.12 9.31
N VAL A 186 -1.37 4.03 8.74
CA VAL A 186 -1.62 2.78 9.45
C VAL A 186 -0.74 1.71 8.83
N THR A 187 0.08 1.07 9.66
CA THR A 187 0.88 -0.09 9.29
C THR A 187 0.40 -1.29 10.09
N VAL A 188 0.06 -2.36 9.37
CA VAL A 188 -0.40 -3.63 9.93
C VAL A 188 0.66 -4.68 9.64
N ILE A 189 1.09 -5.41 10.67
CA ILE A 189 2.02 -6.53 10.55
C ILE A 189 1.31 -7.76 11.11
N ALA A 190 0.99 -8.69 10.22
CA ALA A 190 0.33 -9.95 10.57
C ALA A 190 1.38 -11.06 10.62
N ALA A 191 1.45 -11.79 11.73
CA ALA A 191 2.44 -12.83 11.99
C ALA A 191 1.79 -14.07 12.62
N GLY A 192 2.52 -15.20 12.61
CA GLY A 192 2.04 -16.43 13.23
C GLY A 192 0.91 -17.08 12.42
N PHE A 193 1.12 -17.29 11.12
CA PHE A 193 0.17 -18.02 10.27
C PHE A 193 0.27 -19.54 10.53
N ASP A 194 -0.87 -20.23 10.64
CA ASP A 194 -0.98 -21.67 10.98
C ASP A 194 -0.12 -22.61 10.13
N SER A 195 0.15 -22.26 8.87
CA SER A 195 0.98 -23.06 7.95
C SER A 195 2.47 -22.70 7.96
N GLY A 196 2.92 -21.78 8.84
CA GLY A 196 4.29 -21.24 8.86
C GLY A 196 4.66 -20.42 7.60
N VAL A 197 3.76 -20.37 6.63
CA VAL A 197 3.85 -19.63 5.36
C VAL A 197 2.44 -19.11 5.06
N PRO A 198 2.28 -17.84 4.67
CA PRO A 198 0.98 -17.34 4.24
C PRO A 198 0.52 -18.15 3.03
N SER A 199 -0.71 -18.69 3.08
CA SER A 199 -1.28 -19.45 1.96
C SER A 199 -1.52 -18.51 0.78
N HIS A 200 -0.63 -18.55 -0.20
CA HIS A 200 -0.81 -17.81 -1.44
C HIS A 200 -2.01 -18.37 -2.20
N LYS A 201 -3.08 -17.59 -2.32
CA LYS A 201 -4.09 -17.86 -3.35
C LYS A 201 -3.40 -17.62 -4.70
N ARG A 202 -2.99 -18.69 -5.38
CA ARG A 202 -2.53 -18.60 -6.78
C ARG A 202 -3.63 -17.91 -7.57
N LEU A 203 -3.36 -16.69 -8.02
CA LEU A 203 -4.17 -16.06 -9.06
C LEU A 203 -3.84 -16.82 -10.34
N ASP A 204 -4.69 -17.79 -10.68
CA ASP A 204 -4.65 -18.39 -12.01
C ASP A 204 -4.79 -17.25 -13.02
N PRO A 205 -3.86 -17.09 -13.97
CA PRO A 205 -4.02 -16.09 -15.02
C PRO A 205 -5.28 -16.48 -15.79
N THR A 206 -6.34 -15.67 -15.65
CA THR A 206 -7.53 -15.79 -16.48
C THR A 206 -7.08 -15.76 -17.93
N PRO A 207 -7.28 -16.83 -18.72
CA PRO A 207 -6.90 -16.81 -20.11
C PRO A 207 -7.74 -15.73 -20.77
N VAL A 208 -7.09 -14.64 -21.16
CA VAL A 208 -7.67 -13.62 -22.02
C VAL A 208 -8.07 -14.38 -23.28
N ALA A 209 -9.37 -14.64 -23.43
CA ALA A 209 -9.89 -15.38 -24.56
C ALA A 209 -9.41 -14.66 -25.83
N ALA A 210 -8.47 -15.29 -26.53
CA ALA A 210 -8.01 -14.82 -27.81
C ALA A 210 -9.24 -14.74 -28.71
N ARG A 211 -9.73 -13.51 -28.95
CA ARG A 211 -10.79 -13.27 -29.92
C ARG A 211 -10.19 -13.70 -31.26
N THR A 212 -10.60 -14.87 -31.72
CA THR A 212 -10.25 -15.40 -33.03
C THR A 212 -10.68 -14.36 -34.05
N VAL A 213 -9.70 -13.68 -34.64
CA VAL A 213 -9.94 -12.75 -35.74
C VAL A 213 -10.38 -13.62 -36.92
N ALA A 214 -11.68 -13.69 -37.16
CA ALA A 214 -12.23 -14.44 -38.27
C ALA A 214 -11.67 -13.86 -39.58
N LYS A 215 -11.01 -14.73 -40.34
CA LYS A 215 -10.41 -14.45 -41.64
C LYS A 215 -11.54 -14.07 -42.62
N ALA A 216 -11.68 -12.79 -42.95
CA ALA A 216 -12.64 -12.31 -43.93
C ALA A 216 -12.24 -12.82 -45.32
N GLN A 217 -13.05 -13.72 -45.90
CA GLN A 217 -12.97 -14.13 -47.30
C GLN A 217 -13.87 -13.23 -48.13
N ALA A 218 -13.30 -12.73 -49.24
CA ALA A 218 -13.97 -11.85 -50.18
C ALA A 218 -14.93 -12.62 -51.10
N GLY A 219 -16.08 -12.00 -51.39
CA GLY A 219 -16.87 -12.22 -52.60
C GLY A 219 -18.15 -13.02 -52.44
N GLN A 220 -19.31 -12.35 -52.49
CA GLN A 220 -20.19 -12.27 -53.67
C GLN A 220 -21.59 -11.78 -53.27
N VAL A 221 -22.10 -10.87 -54.09
CA VAL A 221 -23.43 -10.27 -54.06
C VAL A 221 -24.46 -11.22 -54.68
N GLY A 222 -25.60 -11.42 -54.03
CA GLY A 222 -26.69 -12.28 -54.51
C GLY A 222 -28.03 -11.98 -53.83
N GLN A 223 -29.07 -11.87 -54.66
CA GLN A 223 -30.41 -11.32 -54.42
C GLN A 223 -31.36 -12.11 -53.49
N ALA A 224 -32.22 -11.32 -52.83
CA ALA A 224 -33.68 -11.43 -52.70
C ALA A 224 -34.40 -12.58 -51.93
N ALA A 225 -35.34 -12.10 -51.11
CA ALA A 225 -36.72 -12.57 -50.86
C ALA A 225 -36.97 -13.82 -49.98
N GLY A 226 -37.87 -13.66 -48.99
CA GLY A 226 -38.57 -14.78 -48.35
C GLY A 226 -39.06 -14.51 -46.94
N SER A 227 -40.35 -14.17 -46.81
CA SER A 227 -41.11 -13.91 -45.58
C SER A 227 -41.54 -15.18 -44.83
N THR A 228 -41.77 -15.10 -43.51
CA THR A 228 -42.93 -15.59 -42.70
C THR A 228 -42.56 -15.62 -41.19
N ALA A 229 -43.24 -14.82 -40.34
CA ALA A 229 -44.32 -15.20 -39.39
C ALA A 229 -43.83 -16.07 -38.20
N THR A 230 -44.15 -15.90 -36.91
CA THR A 230 -45.30 -15.32 -36.19
C THR A 230 -45.00 -15.39 -34.69
N GLY A 231 -45.55 -14.47 -33.85
CA GLY A 231 -45.76 -14.75 -32.42
C GLY A 231 -45.56 -13.58 -31.45
N SER A 232 -46.63 -12.84 -31.14
CA SER A 232 -46.82 -12.04 -29.90
C SER A 232 -48.02 -12.66 -29.13
N PRO A 233 -48.21 -12.41 -27.82
CA PRO A 233 -48.72 -11.13 -27.27
C PRO A 233 -48.05 -10.71 -25.92
N ALA A 234 -47.71 -9.45 -25.66
CA ALA A 234 -48.49 -8.27 -25.24
C ALA A 234 -48.73 -8.11 -23.72
N THR A 235 -48.21 -7.02 -23.11
CA THR A 235 -48.90 -6.11 -22.15
C THR A 235 -48.01 -4.89 -21.83
N ARG A 236 -48.28 -3.73 -22.47
CA ARG A 236 -48.83 -2.45 -21.93
C ARG A 236 -47.99 -1.71 -20.86
N SER A 237 -47.50 -0.51 -21.20
CA SER A 237 -47.94 0.80 -20.63
C SER A 237 -47.26 2.01 -21.33
N TYR A 238 -48.04 3.06 -21.57
CA TYR A 238 -47.78 4.33 -22.31
C TYR A 238 -47.17 5.44 -21.40
N PRO A 239 -47.10 6.74 -21.80
CA PRO A 239 -46.46 7.36 -22.98
C PRO A 239 -45.52 8.52 -22.57
N GLY A 240 -44.70 9.01 -23.51
CA GLY A 240 -43.85 10.18 -23.33
C GLY A 240 -44.52 11.54 -23.54
N SER A 241 -43.81 12.59 -23.15
CA SER A 241 -43.84 13.92 -23.78
C SER A 241 -42.51 14.66 -23.50
N PRO A 242 -41.88 15.29 -24.50
CA PRO A 242 -40.81 16.32 -24.38
C PRO A 242 -41.48 17.73 -24.25
N PRO A 243 -40.80 18.90 -24.07
CA PRO A 243 -39.58 19.32 -24.78
C PRO A 243 -38.60 20.36 -24.13
N ALA A 244 -37.42 20.46 -24.76
CA ALA A 244 -36.63 21.63 -25.18
C ALA A 244 -36.27 22.85 -24.27
N ARG A 245 -35.00 23.28 -24.50
CA ARG A 245 -34.43 24.65 -24.49
C ARG A 245 -34.15 25.25 -23.09
N GLN A 246 -33.05 25.97 -22.79
CA GLN A 246 -32.15 26.83 -23.55
C GLN A 246 -30.92 27.17 -22.68
N THR A 247 -29.70 27.12 -23.23
CA THR A 247 -28.56 27.94 -22.77
C THR A 247 -28.75 29.37 -23.29
N PRO A 248 -28.31 30.40 -22.53
CA PRO A 248 -27.37 31.37 -23.12
C PRO A 248 -26.34 31.87 -22.05
N PRO A 249 -25.54 32.95 -22.25
CA PRO A 249 -24.09 32.84 -22.33
C PRO A 249 -23.34 33.64 -21.23
N ASN A 250 -22.03 33.43 -21.09
CA ASN A 250 -21.11 34.39 -20.46
C ASN A 250 -20.75 35.48 -21.53
N PRO A 251 -20.50 36.77 -21.23
CA PRO A 251 -19.28 37.20 -20.52
C PRO A 251 -19.33 38.54 -19.71
N ALA A 252 -18.24 38.77 -18.96
CA ALA A 252 -17.77 40.05 -18.37
C ALA A 252 -18.56 40.55 -17.13
N THR A 253 -18.00 41.12 -16.07
CA THR A 253 -16.84 42.00 -15.92
C THR A 253 -16.60 42.14 -14.41
N TRP A 254 -15.36 42.03 -13.91
CA TRP A 254 -14.99 42.71 -12.67
C TRP A 254 -13.62 43.38 -12.85
N GLN A 255 -13.66 44.69 -12.70
CA GLN A 255 -12.54 45.62 -12.78
C GLN A 255 -11.76 45.67 -11.46
N HIS A 256 -10.54 46.16 -11.60
CA HIS A 256 -9.48 46.40 -10.64
C HIS A 256 -9.85 47.25 -9.40
N ALA A 257 -9.21 46.93 -8.27
CA ALA A 257 -8.69 47.87 -7.26
C ALA A 257 -7.47 47.20 -6.60
N THR A 258 -6.22 47.51 -6.97
CA THR A 258 -5.32 48.59 -6.49
C THR A 258 -4.84 48.45 -5.03
N GLY A 259 -3.50 48.34 -4.89
CA GLY A 259 -2.72 48.51 -3.65
C GLY A 259 -2.50 47.20 -2.88
N ALA A 260 -1.31 46.77 -2.48
CA ALA A 260 -0.05 47.46 -2.24
C ALA A 260 1.15 46.50 -2.41
N ARG A 261 2.33 47.10 -2.57
CA ARG A 261 3.56 46.52 -3.07
C ARG A 261 4.60 46.48 -1.94
N LYS A 262 5.03 45.26 -1.55
CA LYS A 262 6.40 44.85 -1.10
C LYS A 262 6.98 45.46 0.21
N PRO A 263 8.01 44.86 0.88
CA PRO A 263 8.96 43.90 0.32
C PRO A 263 9.27 42.62 1.13
N SER A 264 9.69 41.65 0.34
CA SER A 264 10.49 40.46 0.63
C SER A 264 11.76 40.77 1.41
N ARG A 265 11.98 40.06 2.53
CA ARG A 265 13.28 39.97 3.21
C ARG A 265 14.11 38.89 2.51
N ALA A 266 15.11 39.33 1.76
CA ALA A 266 16.14 38.46 1.19
C ALA A 266 17.02 37.92 2.32
N VAL A 267 17.29 36.61 2.29
CA VAL A 267 18.35 35.98 3.09
C VAL A 267 19.64 36.11 2.26
N PRO A 268 20.76 36.60 2.82
CA PRO A 268 22.02 36.56 2.11
C PRO A 268 22.51 35.10 2.09
N VAL A 269 22.78 34.58 0.89
CA VAL A 269 23.62 33.40 0.70
C VAL A 269 25.06 33.89 0.90
N THR A 270 25.71 33.46 1.97
CA THR A 270 27.16 33.53 2.10
C THR A 270 27.74 32.28 1.46
N ASP A 271 28.45 32.47 0.34
CA ASP A 271 29.46 31.53 -0.14
C ASP A 271 30.63 31.57 0.85
N ASP A 272 30.64 30.62 1.79
CA ASP A 272 31.85 30.22 2.51
C ASP A 272 32.12 28.77 2.12
N PHE A 273 32.84 28.61 1.01
CA PHE A 273 33.58 27.39 0.70
C PHE A 273 34.88 27.47 1.49
N ASP A 274 34.89 26.94 2.71
CA ASP A 274 36.12 26.49 3.35
C ASP A 274 36.37 25.04 2.91
N ASP A 275 37.39 24.88 2.08
CA ASP A 275 38.14 23.64 1.88
C ASP A 275 38.74 23.21 3.23
N ASP A 276 38.41 22.00 3.69
CA ASP A 276 39.22 21.07 4.50
C ASP A 276 38.35 20.26 5.48
N ASP A 277 37.57 19.32 4.95
CA ASP A 277 37.15 18.14 5.71
C ASP A 277 37.65 16.89 4.98
N GLU A 278 38.88 16.52 5.29
CA GLU A 278 39.47 15.22 4.97
C GLU A 278 38.60 14.12 5.61
N VAL A 279 37.74 13.48 4.80
CA VAL A 279 36.90 12.37 5.24
C VAL A 279 37.79 11.19 5.63
N ASP A 280 37.88 10.89 6.93
CA ASP A 280 38.65 9.76 7.45
C ASP A 280 38.01 8.43 7.03
N VAL A 281 38.55 7.84 5.96
CA VAL A 281 38.11 6.54 5.44
C VAL A 281 38.60 5.42 6.37
N PRO A 282 37.68 4.62 6.95
CA PRO A 282 38.02 3.54 7.86
C PRO A 282 38.98 2.49 7.25
N PRO A 283 39.84 1.85 8.05
CA PRO A 283 40.92 0.97 7.56
C PRO A 283 40.47 -0.19 6.67
N PHE A 284 39.23 -0.68 6.83
CA PHE A 284 38.70 -1.84 6.08
C PHE A 284 38.21 -1.51 4.66
N MET A 285 38.12 -0.22 4.29
CA MET A 285 37.80 0.23 2.93
C MET A 285 39.06 0.51 2.09
N ARG A 286 40.26 0.41 2.67
CA ARG A 286 41.53 0.52 1.93
C ARG A 286 41.95 -0.85 1.41
N ARG A 287 41.36 -1.22 0.26
CA ARG A 287 41.61 -2.43 -0.57
C ARG A 287 41.24 -3.79 0.04
#